data_AF-A0A7J4PQE8-F1
#
_entry.id   AF-A0A7J4PQE8-F1
#
_cell.length_a   1.000
_cell.length_b   1.000
_cell.length_c   1.000
_cell.angle_alpha   90.00
_cell.angle_beta   90.00
_cell.angle_gamma   90.00
#
_symmetry.space_group_name_H-M   'P 1'
#
loop_
_entity.id
_entity.type
_entity.pdbx_description
1 polymer ?
#
loop_
_entity_poly.entity_id
_entity_poly.type
_entity_poly.pdbx_seq_one_letter_code
_entity_poly.pdbx_strand_id
1 'polypeptide(L)'
;MKKIVYFSQITALMFIALALVNPVLAGAQDNYIPSVSLDNYWTAFGSPQLDASLAGTNEFERGDTVDLYVELANYGRIMGFEADKKADTKMEQMLADRELDYERERTTALGITGTLRSATDLIEVKSGDQVIEALRSGDKSKDPMRFTIKVASHAPAGEYPMELHLTYDFQYNAEVDADELDPEIGLRGFQSSYWYQRANETVTIPVLIKKESDFEITGANADLNAGEKDGIIEVTYKNVGEEAADDAIARLSVFKPFSSTDDQAYIGSLAPGEERTVKFKIDVDSDATAKPYSINSEIKYTDLRGDTVISQSMKIPVTVNPAGRSYTLPGIVVLVLLVAGAAYLYRRRKKA
;
A
#
# COMPACT_ATOMS: atom_id res chain seq x y z
N MET A 1 33.13 -56.67 7.06
CA MET A 1 32.55 -55.39 7.51
C MET A 1 33.35 -54.26 6.87
N LYS A 2 32.91 -53.74 5.72
CA LYS A 2 33.54 -52.61 5.04
C LYS A 2 32.63 -51.39 5.23
N LYS A 3 33.19 -50.32 5.80
CA LYS A 3 32.51 -49.05 6.06
C LYS A 3 32.09 -48.43 4.73
N ILE A 4 30.80 -48.18 4.58
CA ILE A 4 30.24 -47.30 3.56
C ILE A 4 30.22 -45.91 4.19
N VAL A 5 31.07 -45.01 3.71
CA VAL A 5 31.03 -43.59 4.05
C VAL A 5 30.22 -42.90 2.96
N TYR A 6 29.12 -42.28 3.36
CA TYR A 6 28.29 -41.41 2.53
C TYR A 6 29.10 -40.18 2.10
N PHE A 7 29.22 -39.92 0.81
CA PHE A 7 29.63 -38.61 0.29
C PHE A 7 28.36 -37.86 -0.15
N SER A 8 27.98 -36.89 0.67
CA SER A 8 26.94 -35.91 0.40
C SER A 8 27.41 -34.97 -0.71
N GLN A 9 26.68 -34.89 -1.82
CA GLN A 9 26.85 -33.87 -2.85
C GLN A 9 26.30 -32.54 -2.31
N ILE A 10 27.19 -31.72 -1.75
CA ILE A 10 26.95 -30.29 -1.53
C ILE A 10 27.91 -29.59 -2.49
N THR A 11 27.43 -29.25 -3.68
CA THR A 11 28.15 -28.34 -4.57
C THR A 11 27.82 -26.93 -4.12
N ALA A 12 28.85 -26.27 -3.58
CA ALA A 12 28.79 -24.90 -3.09
C ALA A 12 28.44 -23.93 -4.22
N LEU A 13 27.31 -23.22 -4.08
CA LEU A 13 27.14 -21.90 -4.67
C LEU A 13 28.13 -20.98 -3.95
N MET A 14 29.23 -20.66 -4.61
CA MET A 14 30.13 -19.61 -4.17
C MET A 14 30.77 -19.01 -5.40
N PHE A 15 30.22 -17.89 -5.87
CA PHE A 15 30.92 -16.75 -6.48
C PHE A 15 29.85 -15.73 -6.90
N ILE A 16 29.71 -14.64 -6.12
CA ILE A 16 29.56 -13.25 -6.58
C ILE A 16 29.79 -12.40 -5.32
N ALA A 17 31.03 -11.96 -5.16
CA ALA A 17 31.40 -10.92 -4.23
C ALA A 17 32.62 -10.22 -4.82
N LEU A 18 32.39 -9.20 -5.67
CA LEU A 18 33.18 -7.98 -5.77
C LEU A 18 32.61 -7.09 -6.88
N ALA A 19 31.89 -6.03 -6.51
CA ALA A 19 31.94 -4.71 -7.16
C ALA A 19 30.93 -3.74 -6.52
N LEU A 20 31.21 -3.29 -5.30
CA LEU A 20 30.70 -2.01 -4.80
C LEU A 20 31.86 -1.30 -4.14
N VAL A 21 32.50 -0.34 -4.82
CA VAL A 21 32.66 1.07 -4.39
C VAL A 21 33.18 1.89 -5.58
N ASN A 22 32.36 2.77 -6.13
CA ASN A 22 32.81 4.05 -6.70
C ASN A 22 31.61 5.00 -6.73
N PRO A 23 31.65 6.16 -6.05
CA PRO A 23 30.61 7.16 -6.21
C PRO A 23 31.00 8.04 -7.40
N VAL A 24 30.37 7.82 -8.55
CA VAL A 24 30.42 8.79 -9.66
C VAL A 24 29.01 9.19 -10.02
N LEU A 25 28.88 10.50 -10.20
CA LEU A 25 27.69 11.30 -10.48
C LEU A 25 26.80 10.72 -11.58
N ALA A 26 25.51 11.01 -11.44
CA ALA A 26 24.45 10.68 -12.38
C ALA A 26 24.80 10.96 -13.84
N GLY A 27 24.56 9.96 -14.70
CA GLY A 27 24.49 10.10 -16.15
C GLY A 27 25.31 9.10 -16.95
N ALA A 28 24.85 7.84 -17.03
CA ALA A 28 24.92 6.94 -18.19
C ALA A 28 24.50 5.53 -17.76
N GLN A 29 23.64 4.90 -18.54
CA GLN A 29 23.12 3.55 -18.33
C GLN A 29 24.13 2.57 -18.95
N ASP A 30 25.29 2.41 -18.33
CA ASP A 30 26.40 1.69 -18.95
C ASP A 30 26.36 0.19 -18.61
N ASN A 31 26.15 -0.63 -19.65
CA ASN A 31 26.36 -2.06 -19.61
C ASN A 31 27.81 -2.36 -19.20
N TYR A 32 28.02 -3.39 -18.38
CA TYR A 32 29.38 -3.83 -18.08
C TYR A 32 30.02 -4.47 -19.31
N ILE A 33 31.14 -3.90 -19.75
CA ILE A 33 31.95 -4.38 -20.87
C ILE A 33 33.34 -4.73 -20.32
N PRO A 34 33.76 -6.00 -20.39
CA PRO A 34 35.12 -6.43 -20.09
C PRO A 34 36.19 -5.65 -20.88
N SER A 35 37.36 -5.45 -20.27
CA SER A 35 38.48 -4.71 -20.89
C SER A 35 39.34 -5.56 -21.85
N VAL A 36 39.08 -6.85 -21.95
CA VAL A 36 39.78 -7.81 -22.82
C VAL A 36 38.74 -8.62 -23.57
N SER A 37 38.91 -8.75 -24.88
CA SER A 37 38.14 -9.67 -25.71
C SER A 37 38.97 -10.93 -25.93
N LEU A 38 38.34 -12.08 -25.77
CA LEU A 38 38.90 -13.43 -25.92
C LEU A 38 38.29 -14.08 -27.18
N ASP A 39 38.42 -15.39 -27.33
CA ASP A 39 37.77 -16.09 -28.44
C ASP A 39 36.25 -16.22 -28.19
N ASN A 40 35.48 -15.91 -29.23
CA ASN A 40 34.03 -16.11 -29.29
C ASN A 40 33.70 -17.14 -30.38
N TYR A 41 33.25 -18.33 -29.99
CA TYR A 41 32.83 -19.40 -30.89
C TYR A 41 31.32 -19.47 -31.08
N TRP A 42 30.53 -19.02 -30.10
CA TRP A 42 29.08 -19.16 -30.13
C TRP A 42 28.36 -17.90 -29.66
N THR A 43 27.34 -17.49 -30.42
CA THR A 43 26.32 -16.56 -29.95
C THR A 43 25.01 -17.30 -29.71
N ALA A 44 24.51 -17.31 -28.47
CA ALA A 44 23.15 -17.76 -28.19
C ALA A 44 22.13 -16.64 -28.46
N PHE A 45 20.94 -17.00 -28.95
CA PHE A 45 19.79 -16.10 -29.05
C PHE A 45 18.75 -16.42 -28.00
N GLY A 46 18.17 -15.39 -27.39
CA GLY A 46 17.17 -15.49 -26.34
C GLY A 46 17.35 -14.39 -25.31
N SER A 47 16.40 -14.29 -24.40
CA SER A 47 16.46 -13.41 -23.24
C SER A 47 15.65 -14.03 -22.11
N PRO A 48 15.87 -13.59 -20.86
CA PRO A 48 14.88 -13.82 -19.82
C PRO A 48 13.52 -13.23 -20.24
N GLN A 49 12.45 -13.81 -19.69
CA GLN A 49 11.08 -13.29 -19.83
C GLN A 49 10.40 -13.50 -18.48
N LEU A 50 10.28 -12.43 -17.69
CA LEU A 50 9.78 -12.51 -16.33
C LEU A 50 8.28 -12.25 -16.29
N ASP A 51 7.56 -13.14 -15.64
CA ASP A 51 6.14 -12.97 -15.33
C ASP A 51 5.96 -12.91 -13.81
N ALA A 52 4.88 -12.28 -13.38
CA ALA A 52 4.58 -12.06 -11.97
C ALA A 52 3.15 -12.45 -11.64
N SER A 53 2.95 -13.10 -10.50
CA SER A 53 1.63 -13.48 -10.02
C SER A 53 1.52 -13.32 -8.51
N LEU A 54 0.31 -13.09 -7.99
CA LEU A 54 0.09 -12.98 -6.56
C LEU A 54 0.04 -14.37 -5.91
N ALA A 55 0.83 -14.53 -4.86
CA ALA A 55 0.76 -15.66 -3.95
C ALA A 55 -0.27 -15.33 -2.84
N GLY A 56 -1.56 -15.54 -3.12
CA GLY A 56 -2.64 -15.34 -2.14
C GLY A 56 -3.89 -14.68 -2.74
N THR A 57 -4.62 -13.94 -1.89
CA THR A 57 -5.74 -13.13 -2.34
C THR A 57 -5.26 -11.86 -3.04
N ASN A 58 -6.03 -11.39 -4.01
CA ASN A 58 -5.87 -10.07 -4.60
C ASN A 58 -7.02 -9.12 -4.20
N GLU A 59 -7.92 -9.54 -3.32
CA GLU A 59 -9.10 -8.80 -2.89
C GLU A 59 -8.98 -8.29 -1.44
N PHE A 60 -9.21 -6.99 -1.23
CA PHE A 60 -9.00 -6.28 0.03
C PHE A 60 -10.11 -5.26 0.36
N GLU A 61 -10.15 -4.79 1.60
CA GLU A 61 -11.13 -3.83 2.11
C GLU A 61 -10.54 -2.41 2.17
N ARG A 62 -11.40 -1.39 2.23
CA ARG A 62 -10.94 0.00 2.28
C ARG A 62 -10.26 0.31 3.62
N GLY A 63 -9.16 1.05 3.57
CA GLY A 63 -8.34 1.36 4.75
C GLY A 63 -7.34 0.26 5.16
N ASP A 64 -7.36 -0.91 4.52
CA ASP A 64 -6.44 -2.01 4.81
C ASP A 64 -4.97 -1.61 4.66
N THR A 65 -4.13 -2.16 5.53
CA THR A 65 -2.66 -2.15 5.35
C THR A 65 -2.19 -3.60 5.35
N VAL A 66 -1.80 -4.09 4.17
CA VAL A 66 -1.58 -5.52 3.89
C VAL A 66 -0.29 -5.74 3.11
N ASP A 67 0.25 -6.95 3.21
CA ASP A 67 1.39 -7.38 2.41
C ASP A 67 0.92 -8.15 1.16
N LEU A 68 1.28 -7.67 -0.01
CA LEU A 68 1.20 -8.40 -1.27
C LEU A 68 2.44 -9.27 -1.41
N TYR A 69 2.24 -10.56 -1.65
CA TYR A 69 3.30 -11.51 -1.96
C TYR A 69 3.27 -11.79 -3.46
N VAL A 70 4.34 -11.43 -4.17
CA VAL A 70 4.44 -11.56 -5.62
C VAL A 70 5.48 -12.62 -5.97
N GLU A 71 5.02 -13.71 -6.58
CA GLU A 71 5.87 -14.78 -7.11
C GLU A 71 6.30 -14.43 -8.54
N LEU A 72 7.59 -14.53 -8.82
CA LEU A 72 8.13 -14.37 -10.18
C LEU A 72 8.40 -15.74 -10.82
N ALA A 73 8.16 -15.83 -12.12
CA ALA A 73 8.54 -16.97 -12.95
C ALA A 73 9.31 -16.48 -14.17
N ASN A 74 10.38 -17.19 -14.56
CA ASN A 74 11.13 -16.86 -15.77
C ASN A 74 10.79 -17.87 -16.88
N TYR A 75 10.10 -17.41 -17.92
CA TYR A 75 9.74 -18.18 -19.10
C TYR A 75 10.66 -17.92 -20.30
N GLY A 76 11.76 -17.20 -20.08
CA GLY A 76 12.78 -16.97 -21.10
C GLY A 76 13.28 -18.30 -21.66
N ARG A 77 13.58 -18.34 -22.96
CA ARG A 77 14.09 -19.56 -23.61
C ARG A 77 15.17 -19.23 -24.62
N ILE A 78 16.10 -20.16 -24.79
CA ILE A 78 17.06 -20.11 -25.89
C ILE A 78 16.32 -20.39 -27.19
N MET A 79 16.44 -19.45 -28.14
CA MET A 79 15.79 -19.51 -29.45
C MET A 79 16.70 -20.14 -30.52
N GLY A 80 18.01 -20.16 -30.29
CA GLY A 80 18.99 -20.76 -31.20
C GLY A 80 20.42 -20.42 -30.79
N PHE A 81 21.36 -20.93 -31.57
CA PHE A 81 22.79 -20.63 -31.49
C PHE A 81 23.32 -20.36 -32.90
N GLU A 82 24.24 -19.42 -33.01
CA GLU A 82 25.04 -19.17 -34.21
C GLU A 82 26.50 -19.46 -33.89
N ALA A 83 27.19 -20.13 -34.82
CA ALA A 83 28.61 -20.41 -34.70
C ALA A 83 29.39 -19.25 -35.34
N ASP A 84 30.06 -18.44 -34.52
CA ASP A 84 30.81 -17.27 -34.96
C ASP A 84 32.23 -17.62 -35.41
N LYS A 85 32.85 -18.60 -34.74
CA LYS A 85 34.18 -19.10 -35.06
C LYS A 85 34.18 -20.62 -35.24
N LYS A 86 34.86 -21.07 -36.27
CA LYS A 86 35.07 -22.50 -36.51
C LYS A 86 36.20 -23.02 -35.61
N ALA A 87 35.92 -24.10 -34.87
CA ALA A 87 36.91 -24.79 -34.04
C ALA A 87 37.55 -25.96 -34.82
N ASP A 88 38.80 -25.79 -35.26
CA ASP A 88 39.51 -26.75 -36.10
C ASP A 88 40.44 -27.67 -35.30
N THR A 89 40.99 -27.19 -34.18
CA THR A 89 41.85 -27.98 -33.29
C THR A 89 41.10 -28.57 -32.11
N LYS A 90 41.68 -29.60 -31.48
CA LYS A 90 41.09 -30.21 -30.26
C LYS A 90 40.94 -29.20 -29.12
N MET A 91 41.86 -28.23 -29.01
CA MET A 91 41.80 -27.17 -28.00
C MET A 91 40.66 -26.21 -28.27
N GLU A 92 40.55 -25.71 -29.51
CA GLU A 92 39.45 -24.84 -29.92
C GLU A 92 38.09 -25.53 -29.77
N GLN A 93 38.00 -26.84 -30.04
CA GLN A 93 36.77 -27.60 -29.82
C GLN A 93 36.40 -27.64 -28.34
N MET A 94 37.38 -27.85 -27.45
CA MET A 94 37.15 -27.82 -26.01
C MET A 94 36.79 -26.42 -25.50
N LEU A 95 37.37 -25.36 -26.07
CA LEU A 95 36.99 -23.98 -25.76
C LEU A 95 35.56 -23.68 -26.22
N ALA A 96 35.22 -24.03 -27.47
CA ALA A 96 33.88 -23.86 -28.02
C ALA A 96 32.82 -24.63 -27.21
N ASP A 97 33.12 -25.85 -26.76
CA ASP A 97 32.22 -26.61 -25.89
C ASP A 97 32.02 -25.92 -24.52
N ARG A 98 33.08 -25.35 -23.94
CA ARG A 98 33.02 -24.63 -22.66
C ARG A 98 32.25 -23.33 -22.76
N GLU A 99 32.48 -22.57 -23.81
CA GLU A 99 31.74 -21.34 -24.07
C GLU A 99 30.26 -21.61 -24.33
N LEU A 100 29.93 -22.68 -25.07
CA LEU A 100 28.55 -23.08 -25.30
C LEU A 100 27.79 -23.34 -23.99
N ASP A 101 28.46 -23.89 -22.96
CA ASP A 101 27.88 -24.04 -21.63
C ASP A 101 27.54 -22.69 -20.98
N TYR A 102 28.37 -21.66 -21.18
CA TYR A 102 28.10 -20.30 -20.69
C TYR A 102 27.01 -19.59 -21.48
N GLU A 103 27.00 -19.74 -22.81
CA GLU A 103 25.98 -19.17 -23.69
C GLU A 103 24.57 -19.69 -23.37
N ARG A 104 24.46 -20.91 -22.84
CA ARG A 104 23.18 -21.48 -22.36
C ARG A 104 22.58 -20.74 -21.17
N GLU A 105 23.37 -20.00 -20.39
CA GLU A 105 22.89 -19.22 -19.25
C GLU A 105 22.28 -17.87 -19.65
N ARG A 106 22.27 -17.53 -20.96
CA ARG A 106 21.75 -16.24 -21.47
C ARG A 106 20.34 -15.89 -21.02
N THR A 107 19.49 -16.89 -20.79
CA THR A 107 18.10 -16.68 -20.36
C THR A 107 17.92 -16.57 -18.84
N THR A 108 18.99 -16.64 -18.06
CA THR A 108 18.97 -16.41 -16.62
C THR A 108 18.93 -14.91 -16.33
N ALA A 109 17.92 -14.46 -15.58
CA ALA A 109 17.86 -13.09 -15.07
C ALA A 109 18.65 -12.99 -13.77
N LEU A 110 19.47 -11.96 -13.64
CA LEU A 110 20.37 -11.72 -12.50
C LEU A 110 20.07 -10.38 -11.85
N GLY A 111 20.17 -10.32 -10.53
CA GLY A 111 19.99 -9.09 -9.75
C GLY A 111 18.62 -8.44 -9.98
N ILE A 112 17.56 -9.24 -10.05
CA ILE A 112 16.21 -8.77 -10.35
C ILE A 112 15.75 -7.84 -9.23
N THR A 113 15.55 -6.57 -9.56
CA THR A 113 14.99 -5.56 -8.67
C THR A 113 13.56 -5.25 -9.10
N GLY A 114 12.62 -5.43 -8.19
CA GLY A 114 11.20 -5.14 -8.38
C GLY A 114 10.75 -3.92 -7.58
N THR A 115 10.16 -2.94 -8.28
CA THR A 115 9.52 -1.77 -7.68
C THR A 115 8.03 -1.80 -8.02
N LEU A 116 7.17 -1.93 -7.01
CA LEU A 116 5.72 -1.86 -7.20
C LEU A 116 5.24 -0.42 -7.13
N ARG A 117 4.38 -0.02 -8.06
CA ARG A 117 3.74 1.31 -8.11
C ARG A 117 2.25 1.18 -8.32
N SER A 118 1.49 2.08 -7.71
CA SER A 118 0.07 2.26 -8.03
C SER A 118 -0.07 3.31 -9.13
N ALA A 119 -1.01 3.09 -10.05
CA ALA A 119 -1.42 4.10 -11.02
C ALA A 119 -2.28 5.23 -10.39
N THR A 120 -2.74 5.05 -9.15
CA THR A 120 -3.62 5.99 -8.42
C THR A 120 -3.06 6.31 -7.04
N ASP A 121 -3.55 7.38 -6.42
CA ASP A 121 -3.27 7.74 -5.02
C ASP A 121 -4.13 6.96 -4.01
N LEU A 122 -5.08 6.14 -4.49
CA LEU A 122 -5.98 5.35 -3.66
C LEU A 122 -5.33 4.09 -3.07
N ILE A 123 -4.20 3.64 -3.63
CA ILE A 123 -3.38 2.56 -3.07
C ILE A 123 -1.96 3.08 -2.95
N GLU A 124 -1.47 3.19 -1.73
CA GLU A 124 -0.12 3.64 -1.43
C GLU A 124 0.81 2.45 -1.19
N VAL A 125 1.91 2.35 -1.94
CA VAL A 125 2.95 1.35 -1.68
C VAL A 125 3.89 1.88 -0.60
N LYS A 126 3.96 1.18 0.54
CA LYS A 126 4.75 1.54 1.72
C LYS A 126 6.14 0.90 1.76
N SER A 127 6.31 -0.23 1.08
CA SER A 127 7.59 -0.92 0.95
C SER A 127 8.50 -0.26 -0.10
N GLY A 128 9.81 -0.42 0.05
CA GLY A 128 10.78 -0.12 -1.01
C GLY A 128 10.97 -1.28 -1.99
N ASP A 129 12.02 -1.17 -2.79
CA ASP A 129 12.38 -2.17 -3.80
C ASP A 129 12.67 -3.54 -3.18
N GLN A 130 12.28 -4.59 -3.91
CA GLN A 130 12.53 -5.98 -3.55
C GLN A 130 13.55 -6.59 -4.51
N VAL A 131 14.40 -7.49 -4.03
CA VAL A 131 15.51 -8.06 -4.83
C VAL A 131 15.47 -9.57 -4.82
N ILE A 132 15.62 -10.17 -5.99
CA ILE A 132 15.88 -11.61 -6.19
C ILE A 132 17.23 -11.74 -6.88
N GLU A 133 18.12 -12.54 -6.30
CA GLU A 133 19.52 -12.67 -6.75
C GLU A 133 19.62 -13.19 -8.19
N ALA A 134 18.90 -14.26 -8.51
CA ALA A 134 18.87 -14.82 -9.85
C ALA A 134 17.62 -15.67 -10.05
N LEU A 135 17.15 -15.76 -11.30
CA LEU A 135 16.06 -16.64 -11.68
C LEU A 135 16.36 -17.27 -13.05
N ARG A 136 16.61 -18.58 -13.04
CA ARG A 136 16.89 -19.35 -14.26
C ARG A 136 15.62 -19.56 -15.07
N SER A 137 15.78 -19.77 -16.37
CA SER A 137 14.70 -20.18 -17.26
C SER A 137 13.99 -21.43 -16.72
N GLY A 138 12.67 -21.36 -16.60
CA GLY A 138 11.79 -22.42 -16.10
C GLY A 138 11.60 -22.44 -14.58
N ASP A 139 12.38 -21.65 -13.83
CA ASP A 139 12.26 -21.58 -12.38
C ASP A 139 11.22 -20.53 -11.94
N LYS A 140 10.78 -20.70 -10.69
CA LYS A 140 10.00 -19.71 -9.94
C LYS A 140 10.78 -19.23 -8.73
N SER A 141 10.47 -18.01 -8.29
CA SER A 141 11.04 -17.45 -7.07
C SER A 141 10.72 -18.33 -5.88
N LYS A 142 11.74 -18.78 -5.13
CA LYS A 142 11.56 -19.56 -3.91
C LYS A 142 10.88 -18.75 -2.81
N ASP A 143 11.27 -17.49 -2.71
CA ASP A 143 10.70 -16.50 -1.80
C ASP A 143 10.02 -15.41 -2.64
N PRO A 144 8.72 -15.15 -2.47
CA PRO A 144 8.03 -14.10 -3.19
C PRO A 144 8.49 -12.71 -2.74
N MET A 145 8.48 -11.75 -3.66
CA MET A 145 8.67 -10.34 -3.34
C MET A 145 7.53 -9.86 -2.44
N ARG A 146 7.85 -9.14 -1.36
CA ARG A 146 6.85 -8.65 -0.41
C ARG A 146 6.68 -7.14 -0.53
N PHE A 147 5.49 -6.70 -0.92
CA PHE A 147 5.15 -5.29 -1.01
C PHE A 147 4.03 -4.93 -0.03
N THR A 148 4.31 -4.06 0.94
CA THR A 148 3.28 -3.55 1.85
C THR A 148 2.51 -2.44 1.15
N ILE A 149 1.20 -2.59 1.02
CA ILE A 149 0.29 -1.57 0.47
C ILE A 149 -0.66 -1.05 1.53
N LYS A 150 -1.13 0.17 1.35
CA LYS A 150 -2.20 0.79 2.13
C LYS A 150 -3.30 1.25 1.20
N VAL A 151 -4.50 0.72 1.38
CA VAL A 151 -5.71 1.14 0.65
C VAL A 151 -6.29 2.38 1.34
N ALA A 152 -6.74 3.36 0.56
CA ALA A 152 -7.38 4.56 1.11
C ALA A 152 -8.71 4.20 1.81
N SER A 153 -9.04 4.93 2.88
CA SER A 153 -10.24 4.69 3.69
C SER A 153 -11.55 4.78 2.92
N HIS A 154 -11.59 5.57 1.84
CA HIS A 154 -12.77 5.78 0.99
C HIS A 154 -12.48 5.41 -0.47
N ALA A 155 -11.57 4.46 -0.70
CA ALA A 155 -11.29 3.99 -2.04
C ALA A 155 -12.55 3.34 -2.65
N PRO A 156 -13.01 3.76 -3.84
CA PRO A 156 -14.13 3.11 -4.51
C PRO A 156 -13.84 1.63 -4.77
N ALA A 157 -14.87 0.80 -4.75
CA ALA A 157 -14.73 -0.60 -5.10
C ALA A 157 -14.37 -0.77 -6.59
N GLY A 158 -13.55 -1.76 -6.89
CA GLY A 158 -13.11 -2.01 -8.26
C GLY A 158 -11.70 -2.55 -8.36
N GLU A 159 -11.25 -2.73 -9.59
CA GLU A 159 -9.92 -3.25 -9.90
C GLU A 159 -8.94 -2.11 -10.10
N TYR A 160 -7.83 -2.18 -9.37
CA TYR A 160 -6.75 -1.22 -9.37
C TYR A 160 -5.48 -1.90 -9.90
N PRO A 161 -5.01 -1.51 -11.10
CA PRO A 161 -3.80 -2.07 -11.66
C PRO A 161 -2.58 -1.52 -10.91
N MET A 162 -1.77 -2.43 -10.38
CA MET A 162 -0.46 -2.13 -9.81
C MET A 162 0.62 -2.48 -10.83
N GLU A 163 1.55 -1.56 -11.08
CA GLU A 163 2.65 -1.75 -12.02
C GLU A 163 3.89 -2.25 -11.26
N LEU A 164 4.30 -3.48 -11.52
CA LEU A 164 5.56 -4.02 -11.04
C LEU A 164 6.64 -3.76 -12.09
N HIS A 165 7.49 -2.78 -11.85
CA HIS A 165 8.66 -2.54 -12.69
C HIS A 165 9.80 -3.45 -12.25
N LEU A 166 10.25 -4.29 -13.17
CA LEU A 166 11.37 -5.20 -12.99
C LEU A 166 12.57 -4.64 -13.75
N THR A 167 13.72 -4.59 -13.08
CA THR A 167 15.01 -4.30 -13.70
C THR A 167 15.95 -5.44 -13.36
N TYR A 168 16.63 -5.99 -14.37
CA TYR A 168 17.57 -7.08 -14.18
C TYR A 168 18.69 -7.02 -15.20
N ASP A 169 19.79 -7.68 -14.90
CA ASP A 169 20.88 -7.87 -15.84
C ASP A 169 20.84 -9.33 -16.35
N PHE A 170 21.28 -9.57 -17.58
CA PHE A 170 21.48 -10.92 -18.10
C PHE A 170 22.76 -10.99 -18.92
N GLN A 171 23.40 -12.15 -18.90
CA GLN A 171 24.62 -12.39 -19.68
C GLN A 171 24.24 -12.55 -21.14
N TYR A 172 24.65 -11.63 -22.02
CA TYR A 172 24.33 -11.72 -23.44
C TYR A 172 25.50 -12.23 -24.29
N ASN A 173 26.68 -12.39 -23.70
CA ASN A 173 27.85 -13.02 -24.35
C ASN A 173 28.82 -13.56 -23.31
N ALA A 174 29.50 -14.65 -23.63
CA ALA A 174 30.69 -15.15 -22.97
C ALA A 174 31.81 -15.32 -24.00
N GLU A 175 33.04 -15.10 -23.59
CA GLU A 175 34.23 -15.37 -24.42
C GLU A 175 35.22 -16.17 -23.57
N VAL A 176 36.00 -17.03 -24.21
CA VAL A 176 36.91 -17.95 -23.51
C VAL A 176 38.29 -17.95 -24.14
N ASP A 177 39.30 -18.28 -23.33
CA ASP A 177 40.67 -18.51 -23.80
C ASP A 177 41.38 -19.52 -22.91
N ALA A 178 42.49 -20.10 -23.38
CA ALA A 178 43.37 -20.91 -22.57
C ALA A 178 44.80 -20.86 -23.13
N ASP A 179 45.79 -21.01 -22.25
CA ASP A 179 47.20 -20.97 -22.67
C ASP A 179 47.60 -22.24 -23.46
N GLU A 180 47.12 -23.41 -23.02
CA GLU A 180 47.44 -24.70 -23.65
C GLU A 180 46.42 -25.81 -23.34
N LEU A 181 46.41 -26.86 -24.16
CA LEU A 181 45.66 -28.09 -23.91
C LEU A 181 46.59 -29.21 -23.42
N ASP A 182 46.45 -29.59 -22.15
CA ASP A 182 47.13 -30.72 -21.56
C ASP A 182 46.31 -32.02 -21.76
N PRO A 183 46.90 -33.13 -22.25
CA PRO A 183 46.18 -34.38 -22.50
C PRO A 183 45.59 -35.08 -21.26
N GLU A 184 46.13 -34.85 -20.07
CA GLU A 184 45.69 -35.48 -18.82
C GLU A 184 44.76 -34.56 -18.01
N ILE A 185 45.00 -33.25 -18.04
CA ILE A 185 44.33 -32.26 -17.17
C ILE A 185 43.27 -31.44 -17.91
N GLY A 186 43.40 -31.27 -19.23
CA GLY A 186 42.52 -30.42 -20.05
C GLY A 186 43.08 -29.01 -20.27
N LEU A 187 42.19 -28.01 -20.37
CA LEU A 187 42.58 -26.62 -20.65
C LEU A 187 43.36 -26.03 -19.47
N ARG A 188 44.64 -25.67 -19.69
CA ARG A 188 45.48 -24.96 -18.71
C ARG A 188 45.46 -23.47 -19.00
N GLY A 189 45.50 -22.67 -17.93
CA GLY A 189 45.39 -21.21 -18.06
C GLY A 189 44.03 -20.74 -18.56
N PHE A 190 42.97 -21.55 -18.36
CA PHE A 190 41.63 -21.21 -18.83
C PHE A 190 41.12 -19.89 -18.24
N GLN A 191 40.62 -19.03 -19.12
CA GLN A 191 40.04 -17.73 -18.82
C GLN A 191 38.66 -17.63 -19.46
N SER A 192 37.78 -16.87 -18.80
CA SER A 192 36.44 -16.57 -19.30
C SER A 192 36.13 -15.11 -19.04
N SER A 193 35.47 -14.47 -19.99
CA SER A 193 34.98 -13.10 -19.89
C SER A 193 33.48 -13.08 -20.19
N TYR A 194 32.72 -12.18 -19.55
CA TYR A 194 31.25 -12.14 -19.63
C TYR A 194 30.76 -10.72 -19.86
N TRP A 195 29.80 -10.57 -20.77
CA TRP A 195 29.15 -9.30 -21.07
C TRP A 195 27.72 -9.34 -20.57
N TYR A 196 27.34 -8.31 -19.83
CA TYR A 196 26.01 -8.19 -19.23
C TYR A 196 25.27 -7.00 -19.82
N GLN A 197 23.98 -7.19 -20.05
CA GLN A 197 23.09 -6.15 -20.50
C GLN A 197 21.94 -6.00 -19.50
N ARG A 198 21.59 -4.75 -19.22
CA ARG A 198 20.40 -4.43 -18.43
C ARG A 198 19.14 -4.50 -19.28
N ALA A 199 18.12 -5.15 -18.74
CA ALA A 199 16.78 -5.18 -19.28
C ALA A 199 15.76 -4.69 -18.25
N ASN A 200 14.67 -4.13 -18.77
CA ASN A 200 13.54 -3.67 -17.97
C ASN A 200 12.27 -4.37 -18.47
N GLU A 201 11.42 -4.80 -17.55
CA GLU A 201 10.13 -5.41 -17.82
C GLU A 201 9.08 -4.79 -16.89
N THR A 202 7.83 -4.78 -17.28
CA THR A 202 6.75 -4.27 -16.41
C THR A 202 5.57 -5.22 -16.49
N VAL A 203 5.16 -5.71 -15.34
CA VAL A 203 4.03 -6.64 -15.19
C VAL A 203 2.93 -5.95 -14.40
N THR A 204 1.69 -6.07 -14.86
CA THR A 204 0.53 -5.51 -14.16
C THR A 204 -0.06 -6.54 -13.22
N ILE A 205 -0.22 -6.17 -11.95
CA ILE A 205 -0.83 -6.99 -10.90
C ILE A 205 -2.17 -6.36 -10.51
N PRO A 206 -3.30 -7.05 -10.73
CA PRO A 206 -4.60 -6.50 -10.38
C PRO A 206 -4.88 -6.64 -8.88
N VAL A 207 -5.22 -5.53 -8.24
CA VAL A 207 -5.70 -5.50 -6.85
C VAL A 207 -7.17 -5.11 -6.84
N LEU A 208 -8.03 -5.92 -6.22
CA LEU A 208 -9.47 -5.71 -6.16
C LEU A 208 -9.85 -5.11 -4.79
N ILE A 209 -10.58 -4.00 -4.80
CA ILE A 209 -11.22 -3.45 -3.60
C ILE A 209 -12.67 -3.93 -3.57
N LYS A 210 -13.07 -4.53 -2.44
CA LYS A 210 -14.41 -5.05 -2.24
C LYS A 210 -15.47 -3.95 -2.30
N LYS A 211 -16.66 -4.32 -2.75
CA LYS A 211 -17.85 -3.52 -2.55
C LYS A 211 -18.28 -3.62 -1.09
N GLU A 212 -18.62 -2.48 -0.51
CA GLU A 212 -19.13 -2.39 0.85
C GLU A 212 -19.86 -1.05 1.02
N SER A 213 -20.59 -0.91 2.13
CA SER A 213 -21.12 0.39 2.54
C SER A 213 -20.01 1.21 3.19
N ASP A 214 -20.00 2.50 2.90
CA ASP A 214 -19.02 3.43 3.43
C ASP A 214 -19.68 4.77 3.69
N PHE A 215 -19.24 5.48 4.72
CA PHE A 215 -19.98 6.62 5.23
C PHE A 215 -19.12 7.84 5.45
N GLU A 216 -19.69 8.99 5.10
CA GLU A 216 -19.11 10.30 5.37
C GLU A 216 -20.15 11.22 6.00
N ILE A 217 -19.68 12.19 6.78
CA ILE A 217 -20.49 13.30 7.27
C ILE A 217 -20.42 14.42 6.24
N THR A 218 -21.53 14.68 5.53
CA THR A 218 -21.62 15.77 4.54
C THR A 218 -22.08 17.09 5.14
N GLY A 219 -22.66 17.06 6.34
CA GLY A 219 -23.11 18.26 7.03
C GLY A 219 -23.23 18.05 8.54
N ALA A 220 -22.86 19.07 9.31
CA ALA A 220 -23.05 19.09 10.75
C ALA A 220 -23.43 20.50 11.21
N ASN A 221 -24.51 20.60 11.97
CA ASN A 221 -24.90 21.81 12.68
C ASN A 221 -24.80 21.52 14.19
N ALA A 222 -23.74 22.06 14.81
CA ALA A 222 -23.36 21.70 16.18
C ALA A 222 -22.77 22.91 16.92
N ASP A 223 -23.54 23.97 17.02
CA ASP A 223 -23.23 25.15 17.82
C ASP A 223 -23.87 25.04 19.21
N LEU A 224 -23.05 24.86 20.23
CA LEU A 224 -23.48 24.70 21.63
C LEU A 224 -22.85 25.78 22.51
N ASN A 225 -23.40 26.01 23.70
CA ASN A 225 -22.84 26.92 24.70
C ASN A 225 -22.32 26.17 25.93
N ALA A 226 -21.30 26.70 26.60
CA ALA A 226 -20.85 26.15 27.88
C ALA A 226 -22.01 26.15 28.90
N GLY A 227 -22.23 25.01 29.56
CA GLY A 227 -23.33 24.79 30.50
C GLY A 227 -24.69 24.56 29.85
N GLU A 228 -24.76 24.43 28.52
CA GLU A 228 -26.01 24.11 27.81
C GLU A 228 -26.47 22.69 28.15
N LYS A 229 -27.79 22.58 28.38
CA LYS A 229 -28.49 21.33 28.69
C LYS A 229 -29.44 21.00 27.56
N ASP A 230 -29.50 19.72 27.21
CA ASP A 230 -30.34 19.20 26.13
C ASP A 230 -30.08 19.86 24.76
N GLY A 231 -28.85 20.32 24.51
CA GLY A 231 -28.45 20.93 23.24
C GLY A 231 -28.61 19.94 22.09
N ILE A 232 -29.03 20.41 20.91
CA ILE A 232 -29.30 19.55 19.75
C ILE A 232 -28.23 19.77 18.71
N ILE A 233 -27.56 18.69 18.31
CA ILE A 233 -26.71 18.70 17.12
C ILE A 233 -27.38 17.92 16.00
N GLU A 234 -27.33 18.45 14.78
CA GLU A 234 -27.85 17.81 13.58
C GLU A 234 -26.69 17.33 12.72
N VAL A 235 -26.70 16.06 12.32
CA VAL A 235 -25.62 15.45 11.54
C VAL A 235 -26.22 14.74 10.34
N THR A 236 -25.70 15.06 9.16
CA THR A 236 -26.06 14.43 7.89
C THR A 236 -25.00 13.39 7.53
N TYR A 237 -25.42 12.13 7.47
CA TYR A 237 -24.61 11.02 7.02
C TYR A 237 -24.97 10.65 5.58
N LYS A 238 -23.95 10.36 4.78
CA LYS A 238 -24.07 9.87 3.41
C LYS A 238 -23.48 8.48 3.30
N ASN A 239 -24.14 7.59 2.58
CA ASN A 239 -23.49 6.37 2.11
C ASN A 239 -22.71 6.69 0.81
N VAL A 240 -21.38 6.73 0.89
CA VAL A 240 -20.48 6.95 -0.26
C VAL A 240 -20.00 5.62 -0.87
N GLY A 241 -20.31 4.49 -0.24
CA GLY A 241 -19.98 3.16 -0.73
C GLY A 241 -20.94 2.65 -1.82
N GLU A 242 -20.69 1.43 -2.26
CA GLU A 242 -21.38 0.79 -3.39
C GLU A 242 -22.55 -0.10 -2.96
N GLU A 243 -22.64 -0.42 -1.67
CA GLU A 243 -23.67 -1.29 -1.11
C GLU A 243 -24.61 -0.54 -0.17
N ALA A 244 -25.88 -0.94 -0.16
CA ALA A 244 -26.86 -0.40 0.77
C ALA A 244 -26.56 -0.89 2.20
N ALA A 245 -26.76 0.00 3.16
CA ALA A 245 -26.69 -0.33 4.57
C ALA A 245 -28.10 -0.37 5.15
N ASP A 246 -28.46 -1.48 5.78
CA ASP A 246 -29.76 -1.67 6.42
C ASP A 246 -29.67 -1.49 7.94
N ASP A 247 -30.80 -1.15 8.58
CA ASP A 247 -30.91 -0.95 10.03
C ASP A 247 -29.80 -0.05 10.63
N ALA A 248 -29.37 0.97 9.89
CA ALA A 248 -28.26 1.82 10.28
C ALA A 248 -28.60 2.67 11.52
N ILE A 249 -27.69 2.68 12.49
CA ILE A 249 -27.76 3.43 13.74
C ILE A 249 -26.45 4.20 13.89
N ALA A 250 -26.52 5.53 13.90
CA ALA A 250 -25.38 6.35 14.24
C ALA A 250 -25.22 6.42 15.76
N ARG A 251 -23.98 6.30 16.22
CA ARG A 251 -23.61 6.36 17.64
C ARG A 251 -22.54 7.42 17.86
N LEU A 252 -22.62 8.13 18.96
CA LEU A 252 -21.61 9.11 19.38
C LEU A 252 -20.69 8.53 20.46
N SER A 253 -19.39 8.74 20.28
CA SER A 253 -18.40 8.54 21.33
C SER A 253 -18.15 9.86 22.07
N VAL A 254 -18.97 10.11 23.09
CA VAL A 254 -18.97 11.36 23.86
C VAL A 254 -18.02 11.28 25.06
N PHE A 255 -17.19 12.32 25.22
CA PHE A 255 -16.27 12.51 26.34
C PHE A 255 -16.35 13.95 26.84
N LYS A 256 -15.85 14.21 28.06
CA LYS A 256 -15.79 15.57 28.62
C LYS A 256 -15.19 16.57 27.62
N PRO A 257 -15.78 17.76 27.47
CA PRO A 257 -16.84 18.35 28.31
C PRO A 257 -18.27 17.97 27.91
N PHE A 258 -18.46 17.00 27.01
CA PHE A 258 -19.77 16.57 26.54
C PHE A 258 -20.28 15.36 27.30
N SER A 259 -21.60 15.28 27.46
CA SER A 259 -22.29 14.08 27.90
C SER A 259 -23.62 13.94 27.14
N SER A 260 -24.14 12.73 27.05
CA SER A 260 -25.44 12.47 26.44
C SER A 260 -26.16 11.37 27.21
N THR A 261 -27.48 11.48 27.27
CA THR A 261 -28.36 10.39 27.74
C THR A 261 -28.94 9.58 26.59
N ASP A 262 -28.77 10.06 25.35
CA ASP A 262 -29.26 9.45 24.11
C ASP A 262 -28.20 9.66 23.01
N ASP A 263 -27.15 8.83 23.06
CA ASP A 263 -25.96 8.90 22.20
C ASP A 263 -26.16 8.16 20.87
N GLN A 264 -27.37 7.69 20.58
CA GLN A 264 -27.71 6.90 19.40
C GLN A 264 -28.85 7.53 18.62
N ALA A 265 -28.82 7.41 17.30
CA ALA A 265 -29.90 7.84 16.43
C ALA A 265 -30.12 6.83 15.31
N TYR A 266 -31.37 6.41 15.14
CA TYR A 266 -31.77 5.49 14.08
C TYR A 266 -31.84 6.23 12.74
N ILE A 267 -31.08 5.75 11.75
CA ILE A 267 -31.08 6.24 10.37
C ILE A 267 -32.04 5.41 9.51
N GLY A 268 -32.07 4.10 9.72
CA GLY A 268 -32.78 3.14 8.87
C GLY A 268 -31.92 2.65 7.71
N SER A 269 -32.53 2.34 6.57
CA SER A 269 -31.77 1.96 5.37
C SER A 269 -31.18 3.18 4.67
N LEU A 270 -29.95 3.05 4.17
CA LEU A 270 -29.23 4.08 3.44
C LEU A 270 -28.63 3.48 2.15
N ALA A 271 -29.27 3.76 1.01
CA ALA A 271 -28.80 3.30 -0.30
C ALA A 271 -27.50 4.03 -0.74
N PRO A 272 -26.73 3.49 -1.70
CA PRO A 272 -25.57 4.17 -2.26
C PRO A 272 -25.90 5.60 -2.74
N GLY A 273 -25.14 6.57 -2.27
CA GLY A 273 -25.31 8.00 -2.55
C GLY A 273 -26.43 8.70 -1.76
N GLU A 274 -27.22 7.97 -0.96
CA GLU A 274 -28.30 8.55 -0.16
C GLU A 274 -27.77 9.25 1.10
N GLU A 275 -28.46 10.33 1.49
CA GLU A 275 -28.15 11.11 2.68
C GLU A 275 -29.32 11.15 3.66
N ARG A 276 -29.01 11.13 4.96
CA ARG A 276 -29.98 11.25 6.05
C ARG A 276 -29.43 12.12 7.17
N THR A 277 -30.25 13.07 7.61
CA THR A 277 -29.96 13.91 8.77
C THR A 277 -30.62 13.34 10.02
N VAL A 278 -29.83 13.13 11.06
CA VAL A 278 -30.29 12.71 12.39
C VAL A 278 -29.93 13.77 13.43
N LYS A 279 -30.58 13.70 14.59
CA LYS A 279 -30.36 14.64 15.69
C LYS A 279 -29.89 13.90 16.93
N PHE A 280 -28.93 14.49 17.63
CA PHE A 280 -28.47 13.99 18.92
C PHE A 280 -28.67 15.05 19.98
N LYS A 281 -28.95 14.60 21.20
CA LYS A 281 -29.06 15.44 22.38
C LYS A 281 -27.75 15.41 23.16
N ILE A 282 -27.15 16.57 23.40
CA ILE A 282 -25.84 16.73 24.03
C ILE A 282 -25.92 17.77 25.14
N ASP A 283 -25.39 17.41 26.30
CA ASP A 283 -25.11 18.30 27.41
C ASP A 283 -23.66 18.77 27.34
N VAL A 284 -23.43 20.04 27.65
CA VAL A 284 -22.10 20.63 27.77
C VAL A 284 -21.85 21.01 29.22
N ASP A 285 -20.72 20.58 29.78
CA ASP A 285 -20.30 20.96 31.13
C ASP A 285 -20.19 22.49 31.27
N SER A 286 -20.52 23.04 32.44
CA SER A 286 -20.53 24.49 32.66
C SER A 286 -19.13 25.13 32.68
N ASP A 287 -18.10 24.34 32.96
CA ASP A 287 -16.69 24.73 32.91
C ASP A 287 -16.04 24.44 31.55
N ALA A 288 -16.83 24.02 30.54
CA ALA A 288 -16.34 23.82 29.20
C ALA A 288 -15.66 25.07 28.65
N THR A 289 -14.42 24.91 28.18
CA THR A 289 -13.71 26.01 27.52
C THR A 289 -14.34 26.27 26.16
N ALA A 290 -14.64 27.54 25.86
CA ALA A 290 -15.12 27.94 24.55
C ALA A 290 -14.03 27.77 23.49
N LYS A 291 -14.22 26.81 22.58
CA LYS A 291 -13.34 26.51 21.45
C LYS A 291 -14.03 25.49 20.51
N PRO A 292 -13.46 25.24 19.31
CA PRO A 292 -13.84 24.09 18.51
C PRO A 292 -13.44 22.77 19.18
N TYR A 293 -14.32 21.78 19.08
CA TYR A 293 -14.15 20.39 19.48
C TYR A 293 -14.53 19.47 18.33
N SER A 294 -14.27 18.17 18.51
CA SER A 294 -14.80 17.12 17.65
C SER A 294 -15.41 16.02 18.49
N ILE A 295 -16.57 15.52 18.08
CA ILE A 295 -17.19 14.31 18.63
C ILE A 295 -17.03 13.19 17.59
N ASN A 296 -16.51 12.04 18.00
CA ASN A 296 -16.41 10.90 17.12
C ASN A 296 -17.79 10.25 16.96
N SER A 297 -18.14 9.86 15.75
CA SER A 297 -19.33 9.07 15.46
C SER A 297 -19.01 7.86 14.58
N GLU A 298 -19.76 6.80 14.77
CA GLU A 298 -19.68 5.56 14.01
C GLU A 298 -21.11 5.14 13.64
N ILE A 299 -21.26 4.45 12.52
CA ILE A 299 -22.53 3.86 12.11
C ILE A 299 -22.44 2.35 12.31
N LYS A 300 -23.34 1.80 13.11
CA LYS A 300 -23.61 0.37 13.17
C LYS A 300 -24.71 0.06 12.17
N TYR A 301 -24.51 -0.93 11.30
CA TYR A 301 -25.49 -1.29 10.28
C TYR A 301 -25.45 -2.80 9.97
N THR A 302 -26.44 -3.28 9.24
CA THR A 302 -26.49 -4.62 8.66
C THR A 302 -26.07 -4.53 7.20
N ASP A 303 -25.04 -5.29 6.81
CA ASP A 303 -24.58 -5.34 5.42
C ASP A 303 -25.47 -6.23 4.54
N LEU A 304 -25.19 -6.29 3.23
CA LEU A 304 -25.97 -7.12 2.29
C LEU A 304 -25.87 -8.63 2.57
N ARG A 305 -24.90 -9.08 3.38
CA ARG A 305 -24.73 -10.48 3.80
C ARG A 305 -25.54 -10.78 5.07
N GLY A 306 -26.14 -9.76 5.69
CA GLY A 306 -26.89 -9.88 6.94
C GLY A 306 -26.00 -9.78 8.18
N ASP A 307 -24.72 -9.42 8.01
CA ASP A 307 -23.77 -9.28 9.12
C ASP A 307 -23.87 -7.88 9.73
N THR A 308 -23.72 -7.81 11.06
CA THR A 308 -23.65 -6.52 11.77
C THR A 308 -22.24 -5.95 11.70
N VAL A 309 -22.09 -4.79 11.07
CA VAL A 309 -20.81 -4.09 10.84
C VAL A 309 -20.82 -2.73 11.55
N ILE A 310 -19.63 -2.26 11.94
CA ILE A 310 -19.40 -0.91 12.48
C ILE A 310 -18.49 -0.17 11.49
N SER A 311 -18.89 1.02 11.06
CA SER A 311 -18.13 1.87 10.15
C SER A 311 -16.81 2.34 10.77
N GLN A 312 -15.93 2.90 9.94
CA GLN A 312 -14.84 3.74 10.44
C GLN A 312 -15.39 4.94 11.22
N SER A 313 -14.59 5.44 12.18
CA SER A 313 -14.97 6.61 12.97
C SER A 313 -14.87 7.90 12.16
N MET A 314 -15.97 8.63 12.10
CA MET A 314 -16.09 9.96 11.51
C MET A 314 -16.04 11.03 12.61
N LYS A 315 -15.62 12.25 12.27
CA LYS A 315 -15.52 13.36 13.22
C LYS A 315 -16.57 14.42 12.93
N ILE A 316 -17.45 14.65 13.90
CA ILE A 316 -18.41 15.75 13.86
C ILE A 316 -17.71 16.99 14.44
N PRO A 317 -17.51 18.07 13.67
CA PRO A 317 -17.03 19.33 14.22
C PRO A 317 -18.11 19.95 15.10
N VAL A 318 -17.74 20.40 16.30
CA VAL A 318 -18.64 21.02 17.28
C VAL A 318 -18.03 22.32 17.78
N THR A 319 -18.79 23.41 17.75
CA THR A 319 -18.35 24.69 18.28
C THR A 319 -18.97 24.92 19.64
N VAL A 320 -18.14 25.11 20.68
CA VAL A 320 -18.61 25.51 22.00
C VAL A 320 -18.35 27.00 22.20
N ASN A 321 -19.42 27.74 22.38
CA ASN A 321 -19.44 29.17 22.69
C ASN A 321 -19.40 29.41 24.20
N PRO A 322 -18.99 30.61 24.66
CA PRO A 322 -19.10 30.97 26.07
C PRO A 322 -20.53 30.82 26.58
N ALA A 323 -20.69 30.56 27.88
CA ALA A 323 -22.01 30.44 28.50
C ALA A 323 -22.90 31.65 28.15
N GLY A 324 -24.11 31.38 27.66
CA GLY A 324 -25.08 32.42 27.34
C GLY A 324 -25.41 33.24 28.60
N ARG A 325 -25.31 34.58 28.52
CA ARG A 325 -25.74 35.45 29.62
C ARG A 325 -27.25 35.33 29.78
N SER A 326 -27.70 34.69 30.86
CA SER A 326 -29.10 34.67 31.24
C SER A 326 -29.53 36.03 31.81
N TYR A 327 -30.41 36.73 31.10
CA TYR A 327 -30.98 38.01 31.53
C TYR A 327 -32.27 37.87 32.35
N THR A 328 -32.71 36.65 32.66
CA THR A 328 -33.96 36.39 33.37
C THR A 328 -33.97 37.03 34.76
N LEU A 329 -32.90 36.85 35.54
CA LEU A 329 -32.76 37.43 36.88
C LEU A 329 -32.69 38.98 36.86
N PRO A 330 -31.81 39.62 36.07
CA PRO A 330 -31.84 41.08 35.89
C PRO A 330 -33.21 41.59 35.43
N GLY A 331 -33.86 40.87 34.50
CA GLY A 331 -35.18 41.21 33.98
C GLY A 331 -36.26 41.16 35.06
N ILE A 332 -36.27 40.13 35.90
CA ILE A 332 -37.18 40.01 37.05
C ILE A 332 -36.92 41.13 38.07
N VAL A 333 -35.66 41.44 38.37
CA VAL A 333 -35.31 42.53 39.30
C VAL A 333 -35.81 43.88 38.77
N VAL A 334 -35.62 44.17 37.49
CA VAL A 334 -36.15 45.39 36.86
C VAL A 334 -37.68 45.42 36.92
N LEU A 335 -38.36 44.29 36.64
CA LEU A 335 -39.81 44.18 36.72
C LEU A 335 -40.33 44.47 38.15
N VAL A 336 -39.68 43.89 39.18
CA VAL A 336 -40.03 44.13 40.59
C VAL A 336 -39.85 45.59 40.97
N LEU A 337 -38.74 46.22 40.53
CA LEU A 337 -38.49 47.65 40.78
C LEU A 337 -39.52 48.55 40.09
N LEU A 338 -39.95 48.21 38.88
CA LEU A 338 -41.00 48.94 38.16
C LEU A 338 -42.36 48.83 38.86
N VAL A 339 -42.73 47.64 39.32
CA VAL A 339 -43.98 47.41 40.07
C VAL A 339 -43.94 48.15 41.42
N ALA A 340 -42.82 48.09 42.14
CA ALA A 340 -42.64 48.81 43.40
C ALA A 340 -42.70 50.34 43.20
N GLY A 341 -42.05 50.86 42.14
CA GLY A 341 -42.10 52.28 41.78
C GLY A 341 -43.51 52.74 41.41
N ALA A 342 -44.25 51.96 40.62
CA ALA A 342 -45.64 52.24 40.27
C ALA A 342 -46.56 52.23 41.51
N ALA A 343 -46.40 51.26 42.41
CA ALA A 343 -47.15 51.18 43.66
C ALA A 343 -46.86 52.37 44.60
N TYR A 344 -45.60 52.81 44.67
CA TYR A 344 -45.20 53.99 45.43
C TYR A 344 -45.84 55.28 44.87
N LEU A 345 -45.80 55.49 43.55
CA LEU A 345 -46.43 56.64 42.90
C LEU A 345 -47.95 56.65 43.06
N TYR A 346 -48.60 55.48 42.97
CA TYR A 346 -50.03 55.34 43.22
C TYR A 346 -50.40 55.69 44.67
N ARG A 347 -49.63 55.22 45.67
CA ARG A 347 -49.84 55.58 47.07
C ARG A 347 -49.60 57.06 47.34
N ARG A 348 -48.61 57.69 46.68
CA ARG A 348 -48.32 59.11 46.82
C ARG A 348 -49.44 59.99 46.26
N ARG A 349 -50.03 59.63 45.12
CA ARG A 349 -51.20 60.32 44.53
C ARG A 349 -52.49 60.18 45.34
N LYS A 350 -52.58 59.22 46.25
CA LYS A 350 -53.75 59.00 47.12
C LYS A 350 -53.65 59.72 48.47
N LYS A 351 -52.47 60.28 48.79
CA LYS A 351 -52.17 61.03 50.03
C LYS A 351 -51.95 62.53 49.80
N ALA A 352 -51.94 62.98 48.55
CA ALA A 352 -52.07 64.37 48.14
C ALA A 352 -53.49 64.54 47.58
#